data_AF-A0A8J4AUQ3-F1
#
_entry.id   AF-A0A8J4AUQ3-F1
#
_cell.length_a   1.000
_cell.length_b   1.000
_cell.length_c   1.000
_cell.angle_alpha   90.00
_cell.angle_beta   90.00
_cell.angle_gamma   90.00
#
_symmetry.space_group_name_H-M   'P 1'
#
loop_
_entity.id
_entity.type
_entity.pdbx_description
1 polymer ?
#
loop_
_entity_poly.entity_id
_entity_poly.type
_entity_poly.pdbx_seq_one_letter_code
_entity_poly.pdbx_strand_id
1 'polypeptide(L)'
;MHAGELHVLMSESSTFTVLRTSGGRVLSLLLDDDAQALLFAGHLIRIRIDGRTSRSSTAAAASVPLPQTPPPPATATATATATATATATATATAMAMAKAKAKAIIIMKKRKSFRRMMLSDYTVRAQIVQSFGFADRDAPKDAPAGARNITSAVFLISTCGYRAALNASSFRSMWLNGPSTPRTANTMQNYWDFCSQGTSRMSNETQVIFEVPLPCNGTVNGQPYNFFTQCSEVELYAWMDLAESYVQNTLKRDISLIKQRIAVLPTEMMASCKWAGMGSIGCSGTRCYSWINGAAATELSAYMHEMGHNMGLQHSGRAGYMSEYADKSCTMGSGRTCFNAPNLWRLKWASPLPGGDLNGTTLEVGQWKKFTIPNQSTAPQSFVRINPSWTLITGKESLSTDPLPADRELAPVYFISFRYRHYVFESFSTESNNRVHVYSFQGTQVSFRHLVPLNSDL
;
A
#
# COMPACT_ATOMS: atom_id res chain seq x y z
N MET A 1 30.86 -14.11 40.94
CA MET A 1 29.60 -13.40 40.62
C MET A 1 29.95 -11.98 40.19
N HIS A 2 29.09 -11.36 39.38
CA HIS A 2 29.28 -10.14 38.57
C HIS A 2 29.91 -10.40 37.20
N ALA A 3 29.00 -10.77 36.28
CA ALA A 3 29.23 -10.81 34.85
C ALA A 3 29.09 -9.40 34.27
N GLY A 4 30.15 -8.91 33.64
CA GLY A 4 30.07 -8.00 32.50
C GLY A 4 30.33 -8.82 31.23
N GLU A 5 29.61 -8.55 30.16
CA GLU A 5 30.09 -7.70 29.06
C GLU A 5 29.02 -7.62 27.96
N LEU A 6 28.73 -6.38 27.57
CA LEU A 6 27.82 -5.98 26.50
C LEU A 6 28.71 -5.59 25.31
N HIS A 7 28.60 -6.31 24.20
CA HIS A 7 29.28 -5.96 22.96
C HIS A 7 28.28 -5.63 21.86
N VAL A 8 28.34 -4.38 21.41
CA VAL A 8 27.49 -3.78 20.38
C VAL A 8 28.36 -2.94 19.45
N LEU A 9 28.31 -3.22 18.15
CA LEU A 9 28.91 -2.39 17.11
C LEU A 9 27.97 -2.39 15.89
N MET A 10 27.72 -1.20 15.33
CA MET A 10 26.58 -0.91 14.44
C MET A 10 26.99 -0.36 13.08
N SER A 11 26.29 -0.81 12.02
CA SER A 11 26.23 -0.27 10.65
C SER A 11 24.91 -0.68 9.97
N GLU A 12 24.27 0.22 9.20
CA GLU A 12 23.08 0.13 8.31
C GLU A 12 21.88 -0.80 8.62
N SER A 13 21.77 -1.37 9.82
CA SER A 13 20.76 -2.40 10.13
C SER A 13 20.34 -2.38 11.60
N SER A 14 19.06 -2.68 11.89
CA SER A 14 18.53 -2.67 13.27
C SER A 14 18.72 -4.04 13.91
N THR A 15 19.29 -4.08 15.11
CA THR A 15 19.45 -5.34 15.85
C THR A 15 18.33 -5.51 16.87
N PHE A 16 17.78 -6.72 16.99
CA PHE A 16 16.86 -7.06 18.07
C PHE A 16 17.08 -8.45 18.64
N THR A 17 16.63 -8.67 19.88
CA THR A 17 16.80 -9.95 20.60
C THR A 17 15.47 -10.48 21.11
N VAL A 18 15.20 -11.78 20.93
CA VAL A 18 13.95 -12.47 21.34
C VAL A 18 14.26 -13.53 22.41
N LEU A 19 13.51 -13.56 23.52
CA LEU A 19 13.62 -14.57 24.59
C LEU A 19 12.26 -15.10 25.01
N ARG A 20 12.06 -16.42 25.10
CA ARG A 20 10.85 -17.06 25.68
C ARG A 20 11.07 -17.45 27.15
N THR A 21 10.19 -17.03 28.07
CA THR A 21 10.20 -17.43 29.51
C THR A 21 9.11 -18.46 29.87
N SER A 22 9.10 -18.99 31.10
CA SER A 22 8.30 -20.17 31.52
C SER A 22 7.06 -19.91 32.43
N GLY A 23 6.52 -18.68 32.53
CA GLY A 23 5.57 -18.30 33.61
C GLY A 23 4.15 -17.83 33.21
N GLY A 24 3.14 -18.69 33.43
CA GLY A 24 1.70 -18.52 33.13
C GLY A 24 0.91 -17.39 33.82
N ARG A 25 0.54 -16.31 33.10
CA ARG A 25 -0.72 -15.47 33.11
C ARG A 25 -0.49 -14.13 32.37
N VAL A 26 -1.56 -13.47 31.84
CA VAL A 26 -1.49 -12.33 30.88
C VAL A 26 -2.28 -11.09 31.32
N LEU A 27 -1.72 -9.88 31.13
CA LEU A 27 -2.47 -8.62 31.00
C LEU A 27 -1.65 -7.58 30.20
N SER A 28 -2.01 -7.33 28.94
CA SER A 28 -1.64 -6.15 28.11
C SER A 28 -0.18 -5.95 27.63
N LEU A 29 -0.09 -5.16 26.55
CA LEU A 29 1.10 -4.80 25.76
C LEU A 29 1.55 -3.39 26.17
N LEU A 30 2.67 -3.27 26.89
CA LEU A 30 3.26 -1.97 27.25
C LEU A 30 4.51 -1.73 26.41
N LEU A 31 4.43 -0.71 25.56
CA LEU A 31 5.52 -0.16 24.78
C LEU A 31 6.17 0.94 25.64
N ASP A 32 7.34 0.68 26.20
CA ASP A 32 8.18 1.69 26.86
C ASP A 32 9.63 1.61 26.31
N ASP A 33 10.36 2.72 26.42
CA ASP A 33 11.42 3.14 25.48
C ASP A 33 12.71 2.29 25.50
N ASP A 34 12.94 1.40 26.48
CA ASP A 34 14.24 0.73 26.65
C ASP A 34 14.22 -0.82 26.64
N ALA A 35 13.06 -1.46 26.77
CA ALA A 35 12.92 -2.91 26.59
C ALA A 35 11.46 -3.29 26.33
N GLN A 36 11.18 -3.84 25.15
CA GLN A 36 9.84 -4.28 24.81
C GLN A 36 9.63 -5.72 25.32
N ALA A 37 8.45 -6.02 25.83
CA ALA A 37 8.10 -7.40 26.11
C ALA A 37 6.70 -7.69 25.58
N LEU A 38 6.63 -8.73 24.77
CA LEU A 38 5.41 -9.33 24.24
C LEU A 38 5.01 -10.46 25.20
N LEU A 39 3.96 -10.26 25.99
CA LEU A 39 3.47 -11.29 26.89
C LEU A 39 2.40 -12.13 26.17
N PHE A 40 2.66 -13.42 25.95
CA PHE A 40 1.75 -14.33 25.24
C PHE A 40 1.41 -15.57 26.05
N ALA A 41 0.13 -15.72 26.41
CA ALA A 41 -0.43 -16.96 26.94
C ALA A 41 0.43 -17.65 28.02
N GLY A 42 1.07 -16.86 28.89
CA GLY A 42 1.97 -17.39 29.91
C GLY A 42 3.45 -17.50 29.56
N HIS A 43 3.87 -16.94 28.45
CA HIS A 43 5.25 -16.86 28.04
C HIS A 43 5.60 -15.41 27.73
N LEU A 44 6.62 -14.87 28.41
CA LEU A 44 7.17 -13.56 28.08
C LEU A 44 8.11 -13.75 26.89
N ILE A 45 7.81 -13.08 25.78
CA ILE A 45 8.76 -12.83 24.70
C ILE A 45 9.39 -11.46 24.95
N ARG A 46 10.63 -11.39 25.42
CA ARG A 46 11.32 -10.09 25.53
C ARG A 46 11.92 -9.71 24.18
N ILE A 47 11.56 -8.53 23.68
CA ILE A 47 12.13 -7.89 22.50
C ILE A 47 12.97 -6.69 22.94
N ARG A 48 14.27 -6.74 22.71
CA ARG A 48 15.11 -5.55 22.83
C ARG A 48 15.40 -5.00 21.45
N ILE A 49 15.14 -3.72 21.20
CA ILE A 49 15.52 -3.01 19.97
C ILE A 49 16.54 -1.95 20.37
N ASP A 50 17.75 -2.04 19.80
CA ASP A 50 18.79 -1.05 20.06
C ASP A 50 18.91 -0.10 18.86
N GLY A 51 18.61 1.19 19.06
CA GLY A 51 18.66 2.22 18.02
C GLY A 51 19.80 3.21 18.23
N ARG A 52 20.67 3.39 17.23
CA ARG A 52 21.56 4.56 17.12
C ARG A 52 21.52 5.10 15.70
N THR A 53 21.17 6.37 15.58
CA THR A 53 21.35 7.13 14.33
C THR A 53 22.80 7.60 14.28
N SER A 54 23.60 7.08 13.35
CA SER A 54 24.85 7.74 13.02
C SER A 54 24.50 9.04 12.30
N ARG A 55 24.68 10.18 12.98
CA ARG A 55 24.87 11.45 12.26
C ARG A 55 26.20 11.32 11.54
N SER A 56 26.16 10.98 10.26
CA SER A 56 27.28 11.22 9.36
C SER A 56 27.51 12.74 9.33
N SER A 57 28.51 13.19 10.07
CA SER A 57 29.13 14.49 9.82
C SER A 57 29.91 14.37 8.51
N THR A 58 29.72 15.37 7.65
CA THR A 58 30.55 15.75 6.49
C THR A 58 30.54 14.84 5.26
N ALA A 59 29.65 15.19 4.31
CA ALA A 59 30.05 15.36 2.91
C ALA A 59 29.79 16.83 2.56
N ALA A 60 30.85 17.65 2.58
CA ALA A 60 30.82 18.98 2.01
C ALA A 60 30.54 18.85 0.51
N ALA A 61 29.37 19.29 0.07
CA ALA A 61 29.12 19.53 -1.34
C ALA A 61 30.08 20.65 -1.77
N ALA A 62 31.07 20.31 -2.60
CA ALA A 62 31.89 21.29 -3.29
C ALA A 62 30.98 22.13 -4.17
N SER A 63 30.73 23.38 -3.76
CA SER A 63 30.12 24.40 -4.59
C SER A 63 31.08 24.75 -5.72
N VAL A 64 30.72 24.39 -6.95
CA VAL A 64 31.35 24.91 -8.16
C VAL A 64 31.10 26.43 -8.18
N PRO A 65 32.13 27.28 -8.30
CA PRO A 65 31.93 28.73 -8.41
C PRO A 65 31.26 29.04 -9.74
N LEU A 66 30.14 29.76 -9.69
CA LEU A 66 29.58 30.41 -10.88
C LEU A 66 30.59 31.45 -11.40
N PRO A 67 30.74 31.58 -12.73
CA PRO A 67 31.58 32.63 -13.31
C PRO A 67 31.00 34.00 -12.98
N GLN A 68 31.80 34.85 -12.33
CA GLN A 68 31.47 36.24 -12.07
C GLN A 68 31.50 37.01 -13.39
N THR A 69 30.38 37.62 -13.77
CA THR A 69 30.31 38.60 -14.84
C THR A 69 30.89 39.94 -14.37
N PRO A 70 31.61 40.68 -15.25
CA PRO A 70 32.17 41.98 -14.90
C PRO A 70 31.06 43.03 -14.71
N PRO A 71 31.28 44.03 -13.84
CA PRO A 71 30.33 45.10 -13.62
C PRO A 71 30.21 46.01 -14.86
N PRO A 72 29.02 46.52 -15.19
CA PRO A 72 28.86 47.50 -16.27
C PRO A 72 29.42 48.88 -15.83
N PRO A 73 29.84 49.71 -16.80
CA PRO A 73 30.36 51.04 -16.52
C PRO A 73 29.25 51.98 -16.06
N ALA A 74 29.57 52.80 -15.06
CA ALA A 74 28.70 53.84 -14.53
C ALA A 74 28.36 54.86 -15.63
N THR A 75 27.06 55.01 -15.93
CA THR A 75 26.55 56.08 -16.77
C THR A 75 25.71 57.02 -15.90
N ALA A 76 26.04 58.31 -15.99
CA ALA A 76 25.44 59.38 -15.23
C ALA A 76 24.01 59.71 -15.68
N THR A 77 23.18 59.99 -14.68
CA THR A 77 22.11 61.00 -14.60
C THR A 77 21.27 61.32 -15.84
N ALA A 78 20.00 60.90 -15.80
CA ALA A 78 18.89 61.70 -16.31
C ALA A 78 17.66 61.48 -15.41
N THR A 79 17.46 62.44 -14.50
CA THR A 79 16.27 62.56 -13.65
C THR A 79 15.16 63.19 -14.47
N ALA A 80 14.10 62.45 -14.76
CA ALA A 80 12.71 62.94 -14.75
C ALA A 80 11.74 61.82 -15.16
N THR A 81 10.66 61.67 -14.40
CA THR A 81 9.43 60.91 -14.73
C THR A 81 9.44 59.39 -14.43
N ALA A 82 9.72 59.00 -13.18
CA ALA A 82 9.65 57.59 -12.74
C ALA A 82 8.72 57.33 -11.53
N THR A 83 7.76 58.21 -11.24
CA THR A 83 6.90 58.06 -10.05
C THR A 83 5.54 57.42 -10.35
N ALA A 84 5.09 57.36 -11.61
CA ALA A 84 3.82 56.72 -11.97
C ALA A 84 3.95 55.21 -12.28
N THR A 85 5.07 54.78 -12.90
CA THR A 85 5.24 53.40 -13.38
C THR A 85 5.59 52.41 -12.25
N ALA A 86 6.34 52.86 -11.24
CA ALA A 86 6.71 52.01 -10.09
C ALA A 86 5.49 51.57 -9.25
N THR A 87 4.49 52.46 -9.14
CA THR A 87 3.25 52.19 -8.40
C THR A 87 2.36 51.17 -9.14
N ALA A 88 2.33 51.24 -10.48
CA ALA A 88 1.57 50.28 -11.30
C ALA A 88 2.19 48.87 -11.24
N THR A 89 3.52 48.74 -11.31
CA THR A 89 4.21 47.45 -11.23
C THR A 89 4.07 46.82 -9.84
N ALA A 90 4.21 47.58 -8.76
CA ALA A 90 4.01 47.08 -7.40
C ALA A 90 2.57 46.58 -7.17
N THR A 91 1.57 47.28 -7.73
CA THR A 91 0.17 46.89 -7.63
C THR A 91 -0.13 45.60 -8.39
N ALA A 92 0.45 45.42 -9.59
CA ALA A 92 0.30 44.20 -10.38
C ALA A 92 0.94 42.98 -9.71
N THR A 93 2.13 43.14 -9.12
CA THR A 93 2.81 42.06 -8.37
C THR A 93 2.04 41.68 -7.11
N ALA A 94 1.49 42.66 -6.37
CA ALA A 94 0.65 42.40 -5.20
C ALA A 94 -0.64 41.65 -5.57
N MET A 95 -1.30 42.02 -6.68
CA MET A 95 -2.49 41.32 -7.18
C MET A 95 -2.18 39.88 -7.61
N ALA A 96 -1.04 39.64 -8.28
CA ALA A 96 -0.61 38.31 -8.68
C ALA A 96 -0.34 37.41 -7.47
N MET A 97 0.34 37.92 -6.43
CA MET A 97 0.57 37.19 -5.18
C MET A 97 -0.74 36.92 -4.41
N ALA A 98 -1.67 37.88 -4.37
CA ALA A 98 -2.98 37.69 -3.75
C ALA A 98 -3.79 36.59 -4.46
N LYS A 99 -3.77 36.57 -5.80
CA LYS A 99 -4.45 35.54 -6.61
C LYS A 99 -3.82 34.16 -6.42
N ALA A 100 -2.49 34.08 -6.33
CA ALA A 100 -1.78 32.83 -6.04
C ALA A 100 -2.12 32.30 -4.62
N LYS A 101 -2.14 33.19 -3.62
CA LYS A 101 -2.50 32.85 -2.24
C LYS A 101 -3.95 32.38 -2.12
N ALA A 102 -4.88 33.04 -2.81
CA ALA A 102 -6.28 32.61 -2.87
C ALA A 102 -6.45 31.22 -3.50
N LYS A 103 -5.75 30.95 -4.62
CA LYS A 103 -5.75 29.62 -5.27
C LYS A 103 -5.18 28.53 -4.35
N ALA A 104 -4.10 28.81 -3.63
CA ALA A 104 -3.51 27.88 -2.67
C ALA A 104 -4.47 27.57 -1.49
N ILE A 105 -5.20 28.57 -0.98
CA ILE A 105 -6.20 28.40 0.07
C ILE A 105 -7.36 27.51 -0.41
N ILE A 106 -7.84 27.70 -1.64
CA ILE A 106 -8.90 26.86 -2.22
C ILE A 106 -8.43 25.40 -2.36
N ILE A 107 -7.20 25.17 -2.84
CA ILE A 107 -6.61 23.83 -2.96
C ILE A 107 -6.46 23.17 -1.57
N MET A 108 -6.01 23.92 -0.56
CA MET A 108 -5.90 23.41 0.82
C MET A 108 -7.26 23.11 1.45
N LYS A 109 -8.30 23.93 1.20
CA LYS A 109 -9.67 23.67 1.66
C LYS A 109 -10.24 22.42 1.00
N LYS A 110 -10.06 22.22 -0.31
CA LYS A 110 -10.47 21.00 -1.02
C LYS A 110 -9.76 19.75 -0.48
N ARG A 111 -8.45 19.81 -0.24
CA ARG A 111 -7.67 18.71 0.37
C ARG A 111 -8.10 18.40 1.81
N LYS A 112 -8.37 19.41 2.65
CA LYS A 112 -8.88 19.19 4.02
C LYS A 112 -10.31 18.62 4.01
N SER A 113 -11.16 19.06 3.08
CA SER A 113 -12.50 18.50 2.91
C SER A 113 -12.46 17.04 2.49
N PHE A 114 -11.61 16.71 1.50
CA PHE A 114 -11.38 15.33 1.06
C PHE A 114 -10.87 14.45 2.21
N ARG A 115 -9.91 14.95 3.01
CA ARG A 115 -9.38 14.24 4.17
C ARG A 115 -10.40 14.06 5.30
N ARG A 116 -11.31 15.03 5.53
CA ARG A 116 -12.40 14.88 6.50
C ARG A 116 -13.47 13.90 6.01
N MET A 117 -13.76 13.91 4.71
CA MET A 117 -14.72 12.98 4.10
C MET A 117 -14.23 11.53 4.18
N MET A 118 -12.94 11.30 3.95
CA MET A 118 -12.30 9.98 4.16
C MET A 118 -12.31 9.51 5.63
N LEU A 119 -12.52 10.42 6.59
CA LEU A 119 -12.48 10.12 8.03
C LEU A 119 -13.86 10.13 8.71
N SER A 120 -14.93 10.58 8.06
CA SER A 120 -16.25 10.72 8.71
C SER A 120 -17.27 9.63 8.35
N ASP A 121 -16.89 8.63 7.55
CA ASP A 121 -17.83 7.65 6.95
C ASP A 121 -17.69 6.23 7.55
N TYR A 122 -17.25 6.15 8.81
CA TYR A 122 -16.88 4.88 9.45
C TYR A 122 -18.06 4.02 9.92
N THR A 123 -19.26 4.59 10.12
CA THR A 123 -20.41 3.84 10.67
C THR A 123 -21.30 3.19 9.62
N VAL A 124 -21.26 3.64 8.36
CA VAL A 124 -22.14 3.11 7.28
C VAL A 124 -21.51 1.94 6.52
N ARG A 125 -20.18 1.77 6.60
CA ARG A 125 -19.45 0.77 5.78
C ARG A 125 -19.51 -0.68 6.26
N ALA A 126 -19.78 -0.95 7.53
CA ALA A 126 -19.78 -2.33 8.04
C ALA A 126 -20.82 -3.25 7.37
N GLN A 127 -21.94 -2.69 6.87
CA GLN A 127 -22.96 -3.47 6.16
C GLN A 127 -22.68 -3.67 4.65
N ILE A 128 -21.97 -2.75 4.00
CA ILE A 128 -21.61 -2.89 2.58
C ILE A 128 -20.40 -3.82 2.40
N VAL A 129 -19.50 -3.86 3.40
CA VAL A 129 -18.35 -4.81 3.42
C VAL A 129 -18.82 -6.27 3.49
N GLN A 130 -20.04 -6.55 3.96
CA GLN A 130 -20.61 -7.91 4.00
C GLN A 130 -21.14 -8.43 2.65
N SER A 131 -21.41 -7.58 1.65
CA SER A 131 -22.04 -8.02 0.40
C SER A 131 -21.06 -8.35 -0.72
N PHE A 132 -19.80 -7.93 -0.64
CA PHE A 132 -18.78 -8.41 -1.57
C PHE A 132 -18.37 -9.78 -1.10
N GLY A 133 -18.99 -10.81 -1.70
CA GLY A 133 -18.78 -12.21 -1.37
C GLY A 133 -17.34 -12.43 -0.95
N PHE A 134 -17.13 -12.70 0.34
CA PHE A 134 -15.87 -13.23 0.79
C PHE A 134 -15.62 -14.39 -0.16
N ALA A 135 -14.52 -14.33 -0.93
CA ALA A 135 -13.99 -15.55 -1.52
C ALA A 135 -14.08 -16.58 -0.41
N ASP A 136 -14.75 -17.70 -0.69
CA ASP A 136 -14.99 -18.77 0.28
C ASP A 136 -13.76 -18.88 1.17
N ARG A 137 -13.92 -19.06 2.48
CA ARG A 137 -12.78 -19.15 3.40
C ARG A 137 -11.74 -20.14 2.86
N ASP A 138 -12.23 -21.12 2.11
CA ASP A 138 -11.51 -22.20 1.46
C ASP A 138 -11.34 -22.04 -0.08
N ALA A 139 -11.86 -20.97 -0.69
CA ALA A 139 -11.59 -20.64 -2.09
C ALA A 139 -10.08 -20.55 -2.31
N PRO A 140 -9.52 -21.16 -3.37
CA PRO A 140 -8.13 -20.99 -3.74
C PRO A 140 -7.88 -19.51 -3.92
N LYS A 141 -7.26 -18.89 -2.93
CA LYS A 141 -6.81 -17.52 -3.06
C LYS A 141 -5.71 -17.63 -4.09
N ASP A 142 -5.99 -17.14 -5.30
CA ASP A 142 -5.01 -16.78 -6.31
C ASP A 142 -4.12 -15.67 -5.70
N ALA A 143 -3.38 -16.00 -4.65
CA ALA A 143 -2.21 -15.32 -4.15
C ALA A 143 -1.06 -16.05 -4.84
N PRO A 144 -0.83 -15.76 -6.13
CA PRO A 144 0.15 -16.47 -6.92
C PRO A 144 1.49 -16.50 -6.18
N ALA A 145 1.93 -17.70 -5.81
CA ALA A 145 3.27 -17.88 -5.29
C ALA A 145 4.31 -17.55 -6.39
N GLY A 146 5.36 -16.81 -6.01
CA GLY A 146 6.57 -16.65 -6.79
C GLY A 146 6.57 -15.47 -7.77
N ALA A 147 7.66 -15.38 -8.53
CA ALA A 147 7.88 -14.24 -9.41
C ALA A 147 6.93 -14.25 -10.62
N ARG A 148 6.21 -13.14 -10.87
CA ARG A 148 5.20 -13.07 -11.95
C ARG A 148 5.11 -11.71 -12.62
N ASN A 149 4.89 -11.78 -13.93
CA ASN A 149 4.44 -10.65 -14.70
C ASN A 149 2.98 -10.37 -14.38
N ILE A 150 2.70 -9.16 -13.91
CA ILE A 150 1.34 -8.67 -13.78
C ILE A 150 0.87 -8.30 -15.18
N THR A 151 -0.24 -8.88 -15.60
CA THR A 151 -0.95 -8.50 -16.82
C THR A 151 -2.23 -7.78 -16.43
N SER A 152 -2.50 -6.60 -17.00
CA SER A 152 -3.76 -5.89 -16.75
C SER A 152 -4.34 -5.29 -18.02
N ALA A 153 -5.67 -5.22 -18.03
CA ALA A 153 -6.45 -4.45 -18.97
C ALA A 153 -7.10 -3.29 -18.21
N VAL A 154 -6.72 -2.07 -18.59
CA VAL A 154 -7.22 -0.83 -17.98
C VAL A 154 -8.26 -0.22 -18.89
N PHE A 155 -9.44 0.06 -18.33
CA PHE A 155 -10.55 0.73 -18.99
C PHE A 155 -10.68 2.15 -18.43
N LEU A 156 -10.35 3.15 -19.25
CA LEU A 156 -10.55 4.56 -18.94
C LEU A 156 -11.97 4.93 -19.38
N ILE A 157 -12.90 4.89 -18.44
CA ILE A 157 -14.33 4.95 -18.72
C ILE A 157 -14.78 6.40 -18.88
N SER A 158 -15.54 6.65 -19.95
CA SER A 158 -16.36 7.84 -20.14
C SER A 158 -17.83 7.42 -20.23
N THR A 159 -18.73 8.13 -19.57
CA THR A 159 -20.16 7.77 -19.52
C THR A 159 -21.01 8.96 -19.07
N CYS A 160 -22.31 8.95 -19.34
CA CYS A 160 -23.24 10.00 -18.93
C CYS A 160 -22.84 11.43 -19.36
N GLY A 161 -22.12 11.58 -20.48
CA GLY A 161 -21.55 12.85 -20.90
C GLY A 161 -20.30 13.29 -20.11
N TYR A 162 -19.90 12.54 -19.09
CA TYR A 162 -18.65 12.73 -18.36
C TYR A 162 -17.46 12.17 -19.13
N ARG A 163 -16.35 12.89 -19.06
CA ARG A 163 -15.09 12.50 -19.67
C ARG A 163 -14.36 11.51 -18.76
N ALA A 164 -13.54 10.64 -19.35
CA ALA A 164 -12.60 9.85 -18.58
C ALA A 164 -11.67 10.77 -17.78
N ALA A 165 -11.35 10.37 -16.54
CA ALA A 165 -10.52 11.17 -15.65
C ALA A 165 -9.11 11.43 -16.21
N LEU A 166 -8.61 10.49 -17.01
CA LEU A 166 -7.35 10.56 -17.74
C LEU A 166 -7.57 10.01 -19.15
N ASN A 167 -6.80 10.51 -20.12
CA ASN A 167 -6.68 9.88 -21.43
C ASN A 167 -5.57 8.80 -21.42
N ALA A 168 -5.51 7.98 -22.46
CA ALA A 168 -4.58 6.85 -22.53
C ALA A 168 -3.11 7.27 -22.41
N SER A 169 -2.72 8.41 -23.00
CA SER A 169 -1.33 8.92 -22.96
C SER A 169 -0.92 9.37 -21.56
N SER A 170 -1.76 10.16 -20.89
CA SER A 170 -1.54 10.62 -19.52
C SER A 170 -1.52 9.46 -18.54
N PHE A 171 -2.47 8.52 -18.68
CA PHE A 171 -2.49 7.31 -17.85
C PHE A 171 -1.23 6.47 -18.06
N ARG A 172 -0.85 6.21 -19.31
CA ARG A 172 0.35 5.44 -19.66
C ARG A 172 1.61 6.03 -19.05
N SER A 173 1.73 7.36 -19.01
CA SER A 173 2.90 8.05 -18.46
C SER A 173 3.06 7.91 -16.94
N MET A 174 1.96 7.77 -16.20
CA MET A 174 2.01 7.46 -14.76
C MET A 174 2.04 5.95 -14.47
N TRP A 175 1.61 5.13 -15.43
CA TRP A 175 1.52 3.68 -15.26
C TRP A 175 2.84 2.98 -15.57
N LEU A 176 3.46 3.32 -16.70
CA LEU A 176 4.61 2.61 -17.27
C LEU A 176 5.81 3.53 -17.45
N ASN A 177 6.99 2.93 -17.41
CA ASN A 177 8.24 3.62 -17.68
C ASN A 177 8.45 3.77 -19.19
N GLY A 178 8.76 5.00 -19.63
CA GLY A 178 9.38 5.25 -20.93
C GLY A 178 10.89 5.02 -20.91
N PRO A 179 11.58 5.07 -22.08
CA PRO A 179 13.01 4.75 -22.19
C PRO A 179 13.95 5.56 -21.28
N SER A 180 13.58 6.81 -20.96
CA SER A 180 14.35 7.72 -20.10
C SER A 180 13.85 7.82 -18.67
N THR A 181 12.88 6.99 -18.26
CA THR A 181 12.26 7.09 -16.93
C THR A 181 13.22 6.54 -15.88
N PRO A 182 13.69 7.35 -14.90
CA PRO A 182 14.56 6.86 -13.85
C PRO A 182 13.82 5.89 -12.92
N ARG A 183 14.54 4.96 -12.28
CA ARG A 183 13.96 4.00 -11.31
C ARG A 183 13.30 4.67 -10.09
N THR A 184 13.64 5.93 -9.84
CA THR A 184 13.07 6.76 -8.76
C THR A 184 11.83 7.55 -9.18
N ALA A 185 11.42 7.51 -10.46
CA ALA A 185 10.22 8.19 -10.92
C ALA A 185 8.97 7.52 -10.34
N ASN A 186 7.98 8.34 -9.97
CA ASN A 186 6.72 7.87 -9.40
C ASN A 186 5.77 7.32 -10.48
N THR A 187 6.10 6.14 -11.01
CA THR A 187 5.25 5.36 -11.92
C THR A 187 4.76 4.10 -11.22
N MET A 188 3.63 3.54 -11.67
CA MET A 188 3.14 2.26 -11.13
C MET A 188 4.16 1.14 -11.35
N GLN A 189 4.78 1.08 -12.53
CA GLN A 189 5.81 0.10 -12.83
C GLN A 189 6.98 0.14 -11.83
N ASN A 190 7.52 1.32 -11.51
CA ASN A 190 8.57 1.44 -10.51
C ASN A 190 8.05 1.15 -9.09
N TYR A 191 6.82 1.55 -8.75
CA TYR A 191 6.24 1.29 -7.44
C TYR A 191 6.10 -0.22 -7.19
N TRP A 192 5.61 -0.94 -8.20
CA TRP A 192 5.45 -2.39 -8.15
C TRP A 192 6.80 -3.12 -8.11
N ASP A 193 7.75 -2.72 -8.95
CA ASP A 193 9.11 -3.29 -8.98
C ASP A 193 9.82 -3.08 -7.63
N PHE A 194 9.75 -1.87 -7.08
CA PHE A 194 10.34 -1.54 -5.78
C PHE A 194 9.70 -2.34 -4.65
N CYS A 195 8.36 -2.34 -4.54
CA CYS A 195 7.68 -3.01 -3.43
C CYS A 195 7.71 -4.53 -3.49
N SER A 196 7.76 -5.10 -4.69
CA SER A 196 7.92 -6.54 -4.89
C SER A 196 9.38 -6.98 -4.95
N GLN A 197 10.33 -6.03 -4.93
CA GLN A 197 11.76 -6.29 -5.05
C GLN A 197 12.10 -7.09 -6.32
N GLY A 198 11.43 -6.75 -7.42
CA GLY A 198 11.58 -7.40 -8.72
C GLY A 198 10.98 -8.81 -8.81
N THR A 199 10.36 -9.33 -7.74
CA THR A 199 9.62 -10.60 -7.80
C THR A 199 8.39 -10.45 -8.68
N SER A 200 7.74 -9.29 -8.70
CA SER A 200 6.63 -9.04 -9.58
C SER A 200 6.90 -7.86 -10.50
N ARG A 201 6.54 -7.99 -11.77
CA ARG A 201 6.93 -7.02 -12.80
C ARG A 201 5.74 -6.59 -13.63
N MET A 202 5.76 -5.31 -13.98
CA MET A 202 4.87 -4.73 -14.99
C MET A 202 5.73 -4.32 -16.17
N SER A 203 5.27 -4.60 -17.38
CA SER A 203 5.95 -4.16 -18.59
C SER A 203 4.94 -3.58 -19.58
N ASN A 204 5.44 -2.96 -20.63
CA ASN A 204 4.58 -2.39 -21.65
C ASN A 204 3.73 -3.46 -22.34
N GLU A 205 4.31 -4.64 -22.53
CA GLU A 205 3.70 -5.79 -23.22
C GLU A 205 2.58 -6.41 -22.39
N THR A 206 2.62 -6.27 -21.07
CA THR A 206 1.63 -6.89 -20.16
C THR A 206 0.51 -5.94 -19.77
N GLN A 207 0.56 -4.67 -20.20
CA GLN A 207 -0.34 -3.62 -19.74
C GLN A 207 -1.04 -2.96 -20.93
N VAL A 208 -2.30 -3.32 -21.15
CA VAL A 208 -3.13 -2.76 -22.21
C VAL A 208 -4.09 -1.72 -21.62
N ILE A 209 -4.23 -0.59 -22.31
CA ILE A 209 -4.99 0.57 -21.84
C ILE A 209 -5.97 0.95 -22.95
N PHE A 210 -7.26 1.05 -22.62
CA PHE A 210 -8.34 1.37 -23.53
C PHE A 210 -9.13 2.57 -23.04
N GLU A 211 -9.52 3.46 -23.95
CA GLU A 211 -10.53 4.47 -23.69
C GLU A 211 -11.90 3.89 -24.07
N VAL A 212 -12.84 3.89 -23.14
CA VAL A 212 -14.09 3.14 -23.25
C VAL A 212 -15.28 4.08 -23.03
N PRO A 213 -16.05 4.41 -24.08
CA PRO A 213 -17.32 5.07 -23.94
C PRO A 213 -18.40 4.05 -23.55
N LEU A 214 -19.10 4.30 -22.45
CA LEU A 214 -20.21 3.49 -21.97
C LEU A 214 -21.52 4.30 -21.99
N PRO A 215 -22.67 3.65 -22.25
CA PRO A 215 -23.98 4.25 -22.04
C PRO A 215 -24.17 4.62 -20.57
N CYS A 216 -25.09 5.55 -20.29
CA CYS A 216 -25.32 6.04 -18.93
C CYS A 216 -26.21 5.10 -18.09
N ASN A 217 -27.15 4.43 -18.74
CA ASN A 217 -28.09 3.51 -18.14
C ASN A 217 -28.41 2.39 -19.14
N GLY A 218 -28.99 1.31 -18.62
CA GLY A 218 -29.38 0.16 -19.41
C GLY A 218 -29.62 -1.04 -18.52
N THR A 219 -29.44 -2.23 -19.10
CA THR A 219 -29.61 -3.50 -18.39
C THR A 219 -28.38 -4.38 -18.64
N VAL A 220 -27.84 -4.99 -17.59
CA VAL A 220 -26.83 -6.04 -17.68
C VAL A 220 -27.34 -7.27 -16.93
N ASN A 221 -27.28 -8.46 -17.56
CA ASN A 221 -27.77 -9.71 -16.95
C ASN A 221 -29.19 -9.62 -16.36
N GLY A 222 -30.08 -8.88 -17.03
CA GLY A 222 -31.47 -8.65 -16.58
C GLY A 222 -31.63 -7.62 -15.46
N GLN A 223 -30.55 -7.10 -14.88
CA GLN A 223 -30.58 -6.07 -13.84
C GLN A 223 -30.39 -4.68 -14.44
N PRO A 224 -31.27 -3.71 -14.12
CA PRO A 224 -31.09 -2.33 -14.57
C PRO A 224 -29.91 -1.69 -13.85
N TYR A 225 -29.12 -0.88 -14.55
CA TYR A 225 -28.09 -0.04 -13.96
C TYR A 225 -28.30 1.43 -14.32
N ASN A 226 -27.85 2.32 -13.45
CA ASN A 226 -27.81 3.75 -13.74
C ASN A 226 -26.55 4.41 -13.15
N PHE A 227 -25.55 4.63 -14.01
CA PHE A 227 -24.27 5.21 -13.59
C PHE A 227 -24.38 6.66 -13.12
N PHE A 228 -25.47 7.37 -13.43
CA PHE A 228 -25.63 8.76 -12.99
C PHE A 228 -25.94 8.86 -11.50
N THR A 229 -26.77 7.96 -10.98
CA THR A 229 -27.35 8.07 -9.63
C THR A 229 -26.95 6.95 -8.69
N GLN A 230 -26.40 5.85 -9.20
CA GLN A 230 -26.16 4.65 -8.42
C GLN A 230 -24.69 4.24 -8.43
N CYS A 231 -24.30 3.53 -7.39
CA CYS A 231 -22.97 2.93 -7.22
C CYS A 231 -23.11 1.64 -6.41
N SER A 232 -24.09 0.81 -6.79
CA SER A 232 -24.32 -0.48 -6.17
C SER A 232 -23.43 -1.54 -6.83
N GLU A 233 -23.54 -2.77 -6.33
CA GLU A 233 -22.89 -3.92 -6.92
C GLU A 233 -23.23 -4.11 -8.41
N VAL A 234 -24.48 -3.84 -8.80
CA VAL A 234 -24.92 -3.94 -10.20
C VAL A 234 -24.15 -2.96 -11.09
N GLU A 235 -23.98 -1.70 -10.67
CA GLU A 235 -23.21 -0.72 -11.44
C GLU A 235 -21.73 -1.11 -11.55
N LEU A 236 -21.14 -1.63 -10.46
CA LEU A 236 -19.74 -2.05 -10.45
C LEU A 236 -19.47 -3.11 -11.52
N TYR A 237 -20.29 -4.17 -11.54
CA TYR A 237 -20.14 -5.21 -12.55
C TYR A 237 -20.56 -4.75 -13.95
N ALA A 238 -21.58 -3.90 -14.06
CA ALA A 238 -21.97 -3.31 -15.36
C ALA A 238 -20.82 -2.52 -16.00
N TRP A 239 -20.07 -1.71 -15.24
CA TRP A 239 -18.89 -1.01 -15.78
C TRP A 239 -17.86 -1.97 -16.38
N MET A 240 -17.59 -3.09 -15.70
CA MET A 240 -16.62 -4.08 -16.17
C MET A 240 -17.13 -4.86 -17.39
N ASP A 241 -18.33 -5.42 -17.30
CA ASP A 241 -18.91 -6.26 -18.36
C ASP A 241 -19.09 -5.49 -19.67
N LEU A 242 -19.57 -4.24 -19.58
CA LEU A 242 -19.74 -3.39 -20.76
C LEU A 242 -18.40 -2.93 -21.32
N ALA A 243 -17.40 -2.65 -20.48
CA ALA A 243 -16.07 -2.27 -20.95
C ALA A 243 -15.35 -3.44 -21.64
N GLU A 244 -15.40 -4.64 -21.07
CA GLU A 244 -14.90 -5.85 -21.72
C GLU A 244 -15.61 -6.09 -23.06
N SER A 245 -16.93 -5.99 -23.08
CA SER A 245 -17.74 -6.15 -24.29
C SER A 245 -17.38 -5.11 -25.36
N TYR A 246 -17.16 -3.84 -24.98
CA TYR A 246 -16.75 -2.81 -25.91
C TYR A 246 -15.37 -3.12 -26.52
N VAL A 247 -14.39 -3.47 -25.70
CA VAL A 247 -13.02 -3.79 -26.16
C VAL A 247 -13.01 -5.01 -27.08
N GLN A 248 -13.73 -6.07 -26.71
CA GLN A 248 -13.77 -7.30 -27.49
C GLN A 248 -14.61 -7.14 -28.76
N ASN A 249 -15.82 -6.61 -28.65
CA ASN A 249 -16.79 -6.60 -29.76
C ASN A 249 -16.64 -5.39 -30.67
N THR A 250 -16.24 -4.23 -30.15
CA THR A 250 -16.10 -3.00 -30.94
C THR A 250 -14.66 -2.80 -31.38
N LEU A 251 -13.69 -2.85 -30.45
CA LEU A 251 -12.28 -2.65 -30.78
C LEU A 251 -11.60 -3.90 -31.35
N LYS A 252 -12.27 -5.06 -31.33
CA LYS A 252 -11.75 -6.35 -31.81
C LYS A 252 -10.42 -6.72 -31.17
N ARG A 253 -10.29 -6.47 -29.86
CA ARG A 253 -9.10 -6.83 -29.06
C ARG A 253 -9.42 -7.98 -28.13
N ASP A 254 -8.64 -9.05 -28.23
CA ASP A 254 -8.70 -10.15 -27.29
C ASP A 254 -7.96 -9.81 -26.00
N ILE A 255 -8.68 -9.86 -24.89
CA ILE A 255 -8.17 -9.65 -23.54
C ILE A 255 -8.47 -10.85 -22.62
N SER A 256 -8.95 -11.97 -23.18
CA SER A 256 -9.43 -13.15 -22.43
C SER A 256 -8.37 -13.74 -21.49
N LEU A 257 -7.10 -13.71 -21.89
CA LEU A 257 -5.98 -14.25 -21.11
C LEU A 257 -5.45 -13.28 -20.04
N ILE A 258 -5.81 -12.01 -20.11
CA ILE A 258 -5.43 -11.03 -19.09
C ILE A 258 -6.35 -11.27 -17.89
N LYS A 259 -5.82 -11.42 -16.67
CA LYS A 259 -6.68 -11.62 -15.48
C LYS A 259 -7.14 -10.32 -14.83
N GLN A 260 -6.22 -9.36 -14.67
CA GLN A 260 -6.51 -8.12 -13.95
C GLN A 260 -7.30 -7.16 -14.85
N ARG A 261 -8.37 -6.58 -14.29
CA ARG A 261 -9.30 -5.68 -14.95
C ARG A 261 -9.44 -4.45 -14.08
N ILE A 262 -9.06 -3.29 -14.62
CA ILE A 262 -9.04 -2.05 -13.87
C ILE A 262 -9.94 -1.04 -14.57
N ALA A 263 -11.05 -0.68 -13.94
CA ALA A 263 -11.94 0.38 -14.41
C ALA A 263 -11.58 1.69 -13.72
N VAL A 264 -11.18 2.70 -14.50
CA VAL A 264 -10.97 4.06 -14.00
C VAL A 264 -12.19 4.89 -14.37
N LEU A 265 -12.96 5.27 -13.37
CA LEU A 265 -14.23 5.97 -13.53
C LEU A 265 -14.02 7.48 -13.80
N PRO A 266 -15.02 8.19 -14.35
CA PRO A 266 -15.03 9.65 -14.37
C PRO A 266 -14.90 10.28 -12.97
N THR A 267 -14.40 11.51 -12.89
CA THR A 267 -14.22 12.20 -11.60
C THR A 267 -15.56 12.53 -10.94
N GLU A 268 -16.56 12.80 -11.76
CA GLU A 268 -17.93 13.12 -11.38
C GLU A 268 -18.61 11.98 -10.61
N MET A 269 -18.15 10.73 -10.79
CA MET A 269 -18.66 9.56 -10.07
C MET A 269 -18.42 9.63 -8.56
N MET A 270 -17.53 10.50 -8.07
CA MET A 270 -17.35 10.73 -6.63
C MET A 270 -18.63 11.19 -5.91
N ALA A 271 -19.60 11.77 -6.64
CA ALA A 271 -20.89 12.14 -6.06
C ALA A 271 -21.70 10.90 -5.61
N SER A 272 -21.62 9.80 -6.36
CA SER A 272 -22.38 8.57 -6.12
C SER A 272 -21.52 7.47 -5.47
N CYS A 273 -20.23 7.43 -5.78
CA CYS A 273 -19.25 6.45 -5.32
C CYS A 273 -18.24 7.08 -4.34
N LYS A 274 -18.53 7.04 -3.03
CA LYS A 274 -17.73 7.69 -1.96
C LYS A 274 -16.49 6.89 -1.53
N TRP A 275 -15.80 6.27 -2.47
CA TRP A 275 -14.58 5.50 -2.25
C TRP A 275 -13.50 5.93 -3.24
N ALA A 276 -12.22 5.77 -2.85
CA ALA A 276 -11.09 6.08 -3.72
C ALA A 276 -10.83 4.96 -4.73
N GLY A 277 -10.89 3.72 -4.24
CA GLY A 277 -10.91 2.51 -5.04
C GLY A 277 -11.79 1.44 -4.38
N MET A 278 -12.00 0.36 -5.12
CA MET A 278 -12.61 -0.87 -4.67
C MET A 278 -11.99 -2.04 -5.45
N GLY A 279 -11.80 -3.19 -4.82
CA GLY A 279 -11.20 -4.35 -5.47
C GLY A 279 -11.84 -5.65 -5.00
N SER A 280 -11.98 -6.61 -5.92
CA SER A 280 -12.34 -7.98 -5.55
C SER A 280 -11.21 -8.59 -4.71
N ILE A 281 -11.56 -9.25 -3.60
CA ILE A 281 -10.58 -9.98 -2.79
C ILE A 281 -10.31 -11.34 -3.46
N GLY A 282 -9.11 -11.49 -4.00
CA GLY A 282 -8.78 -12.57 -4.92
C GLY A 282 -9.40 -12.35 -6.30
N CYS A 283 -9.42 -13.42 -7.10
CA CYS A 283 -10.01 -13.42 -8.43
C CYS A 283 -11.29 -14.25 -8.39
N SER A 284 -12.38 -13.69 -8.92
CA SER A 284 -13.62 -14.45 -9.13
C SER A 284 -13.46 -15.25 -10.42
N GLY A 285 -12.95 -16.47 -10.29
CA GLY A 285 -12.62 -17.33 -11.42
C GLY A 285 -11.43 -16.78 -12.23
N THR A 286 -11.64 -16.44 -13.50
CA THR A 286 -10.57 -16.02 -14.41
C THR A 286 -10.26 -14.52 -14.38
N ARG A 287 -11.04 -13.72 -13.65
CA ARG A 287 -10.95 -12.26 -13.66
C ARG A 287 -10.81 -11.71 -12.24
N CYS A 288 -10.04 -10.63 -12.13
CA CYS A 288 -9.84 -9.91 -10.87
C CYS A 288 -10.14 -8.43 -11.16
N TYR A 289 -11.08 -7.85 -10.41
CA TYR A 289 -11.63 -6.54 -10.70
C TYR A 289 -11.13 -5.49 -9.72
N SER A 290 -10.73 -4.34 -10.25
CA SER A 290 -10.42 -3.15 -9.47
C SER A 290 -11.15 -1.96 -10.10
N TRP A 291 -11.86 -1.19 -9.29
CA TRP A 291 -12.49 0.06 -9.69
C TRP A 291 -11.77 1.21 -9.01
N ILE A 292 -11.40 2.23 -9.77
CA ILE A 292 -10.71 3.41 -9.27
C ILE A 292 -11.57 4.61 -9.58
N ASN A 293 -11.90 5.37 -8.55
CA ASN A 293 -12.65 6.60 -8.72
C ASN A 293 -11.80 7.63 -9.46
N GLY A 294 -12.39 8.39 -10.38
CA GLY A 294 -11.69 9.41 -11.16
C GLY A 294 -10.95 10.45 -10.32
N ALA A 295 -11.47 10.79 -9.13
CA ALA A 295 -10.80 11.71 -8.21
C ALA A 295 -9.48 11.15 -7.64
N ALA A 296 -9.31 9.82 -7.64
CA ALA A 296 -8.11 9.11 -7.23
C ALA A 296 -7.31 8.55 -8.42
N ALA A 297 -7.66 8.89 -9.67
CA ALA A 297 -7.06 8.32 -10.87
C ALA A 297 -5.55 8.58 -11.02
N THR A 298 -4.98 9.53 -10.27
CA THR A 298 -3.54 9.80 -10.24
C THR A 298 -2.83 9.29 -8.97
N GLU A 299 -3.57 8.66 -8.05
CA GLU A 299 -3.05 8.16 -6.79
C GLU A 299 -2.62 6.70 -6.90
N LEU A 300 -1.33 6.47 -7.22
CA LEU A 300 -0.78 5.12 -7.40
C LEU A 300 -1.01 4.19 -6.19
N SER A 301 -1.06 4.71 -4.97
CA SER A 301 -1.36 3.89 -3.78
C SER A 301 -2.77 3.30 -3.80
N ALA A 302 -3.75 3.98 -4.42
CA ALA A 302 -5.10 3.42 -4.56
C ALA A 302 -5.07 2.20 -5.50
N TYR A 303 -4.40 2.31 -6.65
CA TYR A 303 -4.21 1.17 -7.54
C TYR A 303 -3.45 0.01 -6.87
N MET A 304 -2.37 0.29 -6.15
CA MET A 304 -1.62 -0.74 -5.41
C MET A 304 -2.48 -1.42 -4.33
N HIS A 305 -3.36 -0.67 -3.66
CA HIS A 305 -4.32 -1.18 -2.68
C HIS A 305 -5.34 -2.13 -3.34
N GLU A 306 -6.03 -1.68 -4.38
CA GLU A 306 -7.07 -2.48 -5.03
C GLU A 306 -6.51 -3.71 -5.75
N MET A 307 -5.36 -3.56 -6.43
CA MET A 307 -4.66 -4.72 -7.01
C MET A 307 -4.12 -5.67 -5.93
N GLY A 308 -3.80 -5.15 -4.73
CA GLY A 308 -3.48 -5.93 -3.55
C GLY A 308 -4.65 -6.84 -3.14
N HIS A 309 -5.88 -6.32 -3.14
CA HIS A 309 -7.08 -7.14 -2.94
C HIS A 309 -7.18 -8.24 -3.98
N ASN A 310 -6.92 -7.96 -5.27
CA ASN A 310 -6.97 -8.97 -6.33
C ASN A 310 -5.96 -10.12 -6.12
N MET A 311 -4.88 -9.90 -5.35
CA MET A 311 -3.92 -10.93 -4.93
C MET A 311 -4.30 -11.60 -3.58
N GLY A 312 -5.53 -11.38 -3.13
CA GLY A 312 -6.09 -11.94 -1.90
C GLY A 312 -5.66 -11.24 -0.61
N LEU A 313 -5.05 -10.05 -0.69
CA LEU A 313 -4.72 -9.28 0.51
C LEU A 313 -5.99 -8.67 1.12
N GLN A 314 -5.94 -8.50 2.44
CA GLN A 314 -6.99 -7.82 3.20
C GLN A 314 -6.43 -6.52 3.77
N HIS A 315 -7.34 -5.69 4.27
CA HIS A 315 -6.97 -4.43 4.91
C HIS A 315 -6.01 -4.65 6.08
N SER A 316 -5.19 -3.63 6.33
CA SER A 316 -4.25 -3.61 7.44
C SER A 316 -4.66 -2.58 8.49
N GLY A 317 -5.16 -3.06 9.61
CA GLY A 317 -5.53 -2.25 10.77
C GLY A 317 -4.37 -2.03 11.74
N ARG A 318 -4.64 -1.29 12.82
CA ARG A 318 -3.72 -1.12 13.94
C ARG A 318 -4.38 -1.66 15.19
N ALA A 319 -3.68 -2.51 15.93
CA ALA A 319 -4.17 -3.03 17.21
C ALA A 319 -4.61 -1.87 18.13
N GLY A 320 -5.79 -2.01 18.74
CA GLY A 320 -6.42 -0.97 19.56
C GLY A 320 -7.20 0.10 18.78
N TYR A 321 -7.31 0.00 17.45
CA TYR A 321 -8.12 0.89 16.61
C TYR A 321 -9.19 0.09 15.88
N MET A 322 -10.42 0.61 15.82
CA MET A 322 -11.53 -0.04 15.10
C MET A 322 -11.41 0.07 13.58
N SER A 323 -10.60 0.99 13.07
CA SER A 323 -10.47 1.21 11.63
C SER A 323 -9.54 0.17 11.00
N GLU A 324 -10.09 -0.56 10.02
CA GLU A 324 -9.35 -1.50 9.16
C GLU A 324 -8.24 -0.82 8.32
N TYR A 325 -8.24 0.51 8.20
CA TYR A 325 -7.22 1.29 7.49
C TYR A 325 -6.21 1.97 8.43
N ALA A 326 -6.23 1.65 9.72
CA ALA A 326 -5.42 2.36 10.71
C ALA A 326 -3.90 2.11 10.59
N ASP A 327 -3.46 1.10 9.82
CA ASP A 327 -2.04 0.89 9.53
C ASP A 327 -1.53 1.90 8.49
N LYS A 328 -0.84 2.94 8.96
CA LYS A 328 -0.18 3.93 8.09
C LYS A 328 1.14 3.43 7.48
N SER A 329 1.61 2.25 7.90
CA SER A 329 2.83 1.64 7.36
C SER A 329 2.56 0.76 6.14
N CYS A 330 1.30 0.46 5.82
CA CYS A 330 0.94 -0.46 4.75
C CYS A 330 -0.02 0.20 3.76
N THR A 331 0.16 -0.03 2.46
CA THR A 331 -0.82 0.41 1.46
C THR A 331 -2.16 -0.30 1.60
N MET A 332 -2.23 -1.50 2.19
CA MET A 332 -3.52 -2.14 2.55
C MET A 332 -4.19 -1.48 3.78
N GLY A 333 -3.48 -0.61 4.49
CA GLY A 333 -4.08 0.30 5.45
C GLY A 333 -4.33 1.65 4.80
N SER A 334 -3.77 2.71 5.37
CA SER A 334 -3.83 4.08 4.82
C SER A 334 -2.46 4.63 4.41
N GLY A 335 -1.43 3.78 4.40
CA GLY A 335 -0.07 4.15 4.04
C GLY A 335 0.10 4.42 2.55
N ARG A 336 0.95 5.39 2.21
CA ARG A 336 1.51 5.54 0.85
C ARG A 336 2.88 4.88 0.80
N THR A 337 2.88 3.58 1.05
CA THR A 337 4.05 2.75 1.38
C THR A 337 3.98 1.43 0.63
N CYS A 338 5.01 0.58 0.69
CA CYS A 338 4.85 -0.81 0.28
C CYS A 338 3.98 -1.59 1.27
N PHE A 339 3.56 -2.79 0.88
CA PHE A 339 2.92 -3.74 1.78
C PHE A 339 3.80 -3.99 3.03
N ASN A 340 3.17 -4.23 4.18
CA ASN A 340 3.87 -4.64 5.40
C ASN A 340 4.35 -6.10 5.33
N ALA A 341 5.19 -6.52 6.28
CA ALA A 341 5.81 -7.84 6.29
C ALA A 341 4.81 -9.02 6.17
N PRO A 342 3.67 -9.06 6.88
CA PRO A 342 2.69 -10.14 6.70
C PRO A 342 2.17 -10.25 5.27
N ASN A 343 1.87 -9.11 4.63
CA ASN A 343 1.36 -9.07 3.26
C ASN A 343 2.44 -9.45 2.24
N LEU A 344 3.69 -8.97 2.41
CA LEU A 344 4.82 -9.39 1.57
C LEU A 344 5.10 -10.89 1.69
N TRP A 345 5.06 -11.44 2.91
CA TRP A 345 5.22 -12.88 3.16
C TRP A 345 4.13 -13.69 2.48
N ARG A 346 2.88 -13.23 2.56
CA ARG A 346 1.74 -13.89 1.93
C ARG A 346 1.89 -13.96 0.40
N LEU A 347 2.38 -12.88 -0.22
CA LEU A 347 2.69 -12.81 -1.65
C LEU A 347 4.01 -13.51 -2.02
N LYS A 348 4.80 -13.94 -1.03
CA LYS A 348 6.17 -14.45 -1.21
C LYS A 348 7.11 -13.44 -1.89
N TRP A 349 6.85 -12.14 -1.71
CA TRP A 349 7.73 -11.06 -2.16
C TRP A 349 8.91 -10.84 -1.22
N ALA A 350 8.76 -11.25 0.04
CA ALA A 350 9.84 -11.30 1.01
C ALA A 350 9.70 -12.56 1.88
N SER A 351 10.80 -13.00 2.46
CA SER A 351 10.87 -14.13 3.37
C SER A 351 11.50 -13.72 4.71
N PRO A 352 11.35 -14.57 5.75
CA PRO A 352 12.10 -14.37 6.98
C PRO A 352 13.62 -14.35 6.72
N LEU A 353 14.35 -13.70 7.62
CA LEU A 353 15.80 -13.82 7.72
C LEU A 353 16.22 -15.29 7.93
N PRO A 354 17.45 -15.68 7.55
CA PRO A 354 17.99 -16.98 7.95
C PRO A 354 17.90 -17.17 9.47
N GLY A 355 17.26 -18.28 9.90
CA GLY A 355 16.97 -18.55 11.31
C GLY A 355 15.87 -17.67 11.94
N GLY A 356 15.26 -16.77 11.17
CA GLY A 356 14.23 -15.82 11.61
C GLY A 356 12.79 -16.29 11.42
N ASP A 357 12.55 -17.56 11.07
CA ASP A 357 11.21 -18.18 11.13
C ASP A 357 11.11 -18.99 12.43
N LEU A 358 10.66 -18.31 13.48
CA LEU A 358 10.64 -18.78 14.85
C LEU A 358 9.32 -19.47 15.18
N ASN A 359 9.40 -20.65 15.77
CA ASN A 359 8.28 -21.42 16.28
C ASN A 359 8.70 -22.26 17.51
N GLY A 360 7.84 -23.17 17.98
CA GLY A 360 8.08 -23.95 19.20
C GLY A 360 9.29 -24.87 19.14
N THR A 361 9.80 -25.18 17.94
CA THR A 361 11.00 -26.01 17.74
C THR A 361 12.25 -25.19 17.44
N THR A 362 12.12 -23.95 16.93
CA THR A 362 13.26 -23.11 16.55
C THR A 362 13.58 -21.99 17.55
N LEU A 363 12.68 -21.72 18.49
CA LEU A 363 12.87 -20.79 19.60
C LEU A 363 12.84 -21.53 20.96
N GLU A 364 14.01 -21.98 21.39
CA GLU A 364 14.20 -22.65 22.68
C GLU A 364 13.87 -21.73 23.86
N VAL A 365 13.28 -22.31 24.91
CA VAL A 365 12.98 -21.59 26.15
C VAL A 365 14.28 -21.15 26.81
N GLY A 366 14.33 -19.92 27.31
CA GLY A 366 15.51 -19.38 28.00
C GLY A 366 16.66 -18.95 27.07
N GLN A 367 16.59 -19.22 25.77
CA GLN A 367 17.61 -18.81 24.82
C GLN A 367 17.24 -17.53 24.07
N TRP A 368 18.23 -16.66 23.96
CA TRP A 368 18.14 -15.45 23.15
C TRP A 368 18.49 -15.74 21.70
N LYS A 369 17.66 -15.25 20.77
CA LYS A 369 18.01 -15.16 19.34
C LYS A 369 18.23 -13.70 18.98
N LYS A 370 19.38 -13.39 18.39
CA LYS A 370 19.78 -12.05 17.95
C LYS A 370 19.71 -11.98 16.43
N PHE A 371 19.08 -10.94 15.92
CA PHE A 371 18.95 -10.72 14.48
C PHE A 371 19.34 -9.30 14.12
N THR A 372 19.87 -9.15 12.93
CA THR A 372 20.12 -7.87 12.28
C THR A 372 19.14 -7.76 11.10
N ILE A 373 18.16 -6.86 11.21
CA ILE A 373 17.11 -6.70 10.19
C ILE A 373 17.51 -5.59 9.21
N PRO A 374 17.66 -5.90 7.90
CA PRO A 374 17.78 -4.88 6.88
C PRO A 374 16.43 -4.19 6.65
N ASN A 375 16.42 -3.10 5.89
CA ASN A 375 15.17 -2.46 5.52
C ASN A 375 14.29 -3.39 4.66
N GLN A 376 13.02 -3.48 5.02
CA GLN A 376 12.04 -4.36 4.38
C GLN A 376 11.96 -4.16 2.86
N SER A 377 12.02 -2.92 2.40
CA SER A 377 11.77 -2.57 1.00
C SER A 377 12.99 -2.76 0.09
N THR A 378 14.15 -3.10 0.66
CA THR A 378 15.42 -3.22 -0.09
C THR A 378 16.11 -4.56 0.12
N ALA A 379 15.49 -5.50 0.83
CA ALA A 379 16.06 -6.81 1.09
C ALA A 379 14.97 -7.91 1.00
N PRO A 380 15.22 -9.00 0.25
CA PRO A 380 14.23 -10.06 0.06
C PRO A 380 14.05 -10.90 1.33
N GLN A 381 15.07 -10.92 2.20
CA GLN A 381 15.00 -11.48 3.54
C GLN A 381 15.09 -10.32 4.54
N SER A 382 13.97 -9.91 5.13
CA SER A 382 13.91 -8.61 5.80
C SER A 382 12.94 -8.48 6.96
N PHE A 383 12.50 -9.62 7.48
CA PHE A 383 11.72 -9.67 8.70
C PHE A 383 12.02 -10.93 9.49
N VAL A 384 11.58 -10.94 10.74
CA VAL A 384 11.48 -12.16 11.55
C VAL A 384 10.01 -12.47 11.73
N ARG A 385 9.67 -13.75 11.59
CA ARG A 385 8.35 -14.28 11.78
C ARG A 385 8.34 -15.12 13.04
N ILE A 386 7.39 -14.87 13.93
CA ILE A 386 7.20 -15.64 15.16
C ILE A 386 5.84 -16.28 15.05
N ASN A 387 5.82 -17.58 14.76
CA ASN A 387 4.64 -18.42 14.82
C ASN A 387 4.59 -19.08 16.21
N PRO A 388 3.72 -18.63 17.11
CA PRO A 388 3.66 -19.14 18.48
C PRO A 388 2.98 -20.52 18.53
N SER A 389 3.51 -21.52 17.83
CA SER A 389 2.96 -22.87 17.74
C SER A 389 2.90 -23.62 19.08
N TRP A 390 3.53 -23.05 20.11
CA TRP A 390 3.53 -23.55 21.48
C TRP A 390 2.34 -23.05 22.31
N THR A 391 1.50 -22.16 21.77
CA THR A 391 0.30 -21.70 22.44
C THR A 391 -0.95 -22.03 21.65
N LEU A 392 -1.97 -22.45 22.38
CA LEU A 392 -3.35 -22.43 21.92
C LEU A 392 -3.99 -21.21 22.58
N ILE A 393 -4.71 -20.36 21.85
CA ILE A 393 -5.57 -19.37 22.51
C ILE A 393 -6.83 -20.13 22.92
N THR A 394 -6.87 -20.52 24.19
CA THR A 394 -8.10 -20.93 24.85
C THR A 394 -8.82 -19.66 25.32
N GLY A 395 -9.82 -19.19 24.57
CA GLY A 395 -10.82 -18.26 25.09
C GLY A 395 -11.22 -17.09 24.17
N LYS A 396 -12.46 -16.66 24.38
CA LYS A 396 -13.28 -15.67 23.63
C LYS A 396 -12.77 -14.22 23.69
N GLU A 397 -11.53 -13.92 23.29
CA GLU A 397 -11.07 -12.51 23.14
C GLU A 397 -11.21 -11.97 21.70
N SER A 398 -11.88 -12.70 20.82
CA SER A 398 -12.28 -12.16 19.52
C SER A 398 -13.46 -11.22 19.67
N LEU A 399 -13.27 -9.93 19.39
CA LEU A 399 -14.34 -8.94 19.19
C LEU A 399 -15.14 -9.17 17.89
N SER A 400 -15.05 -10.36 17.29
CA SER A 400 -15.84 -10.77 16.13
C SER A 400 -17.21 -11.28 16.58
N THR A 401 -18.28 -10.70 16.03
CA THR A 401 -19.66 -11.04 16.37
C THR A 401 -20.21 -12.29 15.67
N ASP A 402 -19.40 -13.04 14.91
CA ASP A 402 -19.82 -14.30 14.28
C ASP A 402 -19.02 -15.52 14.77
N PRO A 403 -19.69 -16.67 15.02
CA PRO A 403 -19.14 -17.79 15.78
C PRO A 403 -18.33 -18.75 14.89
N LEU A 404 -17.02 -18.82 15.12
CA LEU A 404 -16.26 -20.03 14.81
C LEU A 404 -16.59 -21.14 15.84
N PRO A 405 -16.47 -22.43 15.50
CA PRO A 405 -16.53 -23.50 16.50
C PRO A 405 -15.53 -23.22 17.63
N ALA A 406 -16.02 -23.36 18.86
CA ALA A 406 -15.66 -22.52 20.01
C ALA A 406 -14.36 -22.85 20.76
N ASP A 407 -13.51 -23.77 20.28
CA ASP A 407 -12.52 -24.35 21.18
C ASP A 407 -11.05 -23.99 20.93
N ARG A 408 -10.61 -23.51 19.76
CA ARG A 408 -9.20 -23.09 19.56
C ARG A 408 -9.03 -21.98 18.53
N GLU A 409 -8.89 -20.74 19.00
CA GLU A 409 -8.33 -19.67 18.18
C GLU A 409 -6.80 -19.86 18.13
N LEU A 410 -6.22 -19.85 16.94
CA LEU A 410 -4.76 -19.90 16.82
C LEU A 410 -4.19 -18.56 17.25
N ALA A 411 -3.10 -18.58 18.00
CA ALA A 411 -2.42 -17.34 18.31
C ALA A 411 -1.94 -16.64 17.04
N PRO A 412 -2.08 -15.30 16.98
CA PRO A 412 -1.61 -14.54 15.83
C PRO A 412 -0.12 -14.79 15.61
N VAL A 413 0.26 -14.87 14.34
CA VAL A 413 1.65 -14.88 13.92
C VAL A 413 2.17 -13.45 13.95
N TYR A 414 3.34 -13.24 14.53
CA TYR A 414 3.98 -11.93 14.60
C TYR A 414 5.03 -11.78 13.52
N PHE A 415 5.12 -10.58 12.97
CA PHE A 415 6.15 -10.20 12.02
C PHE A 415 6.86 -8.95 12.54
N ILE A 416 8.19 -9.00 12.58
CA ILE A 416 9.04 -7.91 13.03
C ILE A 416 9.86 -7.47 11.84
N SER A 417 9.70 -6.23 11.38
CA SER A 417 10.48 -5.70 10.26
C SER A 417 10.98 -4.29 10.56
N PHE A 418 12.13 -3.95 9.97
CA PHE A 418 12.67 -2.60 10.04
C PHE A 418 12.28 -1.82 8.79
N ARG A 419 11.79 -0.58 8.98
CA ARG A 419 11.31 0.26 7.87
C ARG A 419 11.78 1.69 8.01
N TYR A 420 12.17 2.25 6.88
CA TYR A 420 12.48 3.68 6.75
C TYR A 420 11.85 4.27 5.49
N ARG A 421 11.82 5.60 5.47
CA ARG A 421 11.30 6.42 4.38
C ARG A 421 12.22 6.35 3.18
N HIS A 422 11.74 5.70 2.13
CA HIS A 422 12.39 5.67 0.82
C HIS A 422 11.47 6.36 -0.19
N TYR A 423 11.67 7.66 -0.40
CA TYR A 423 10.91 8.42 -1.39
C TYR A 423 11.16 7.84 -2.80
N VAL A 424 10.17 7.65 -3.66
CA VAL A 424 8.74 8.03 -3.60
C VAL A 424 7.80 6.96 -3.01
N PHE A 425 8.25 5.72 -2.86
CA PHE A 425 7.37 4.56 -2.66
C PHE A 425 7.13 4.18 -1.20
N GLU A 426 7.91 4.74 -0.28
CA GLU A 426 7.80 4.52 1.17
C GLU A 426 7.66 5.85 1.89
N SER A 427 6.47 6.44 1.84
CA SER A 427 6.18 7.75 2.41
C SER A 427 5.73 7.65 3.87
N PHE A 428 6.66 7.30 4.76
CA PHE A 428 6.43 7.32 6.20
C PHE A 428 6.30 8.73 6.78
N SER A 429 5.46 8.88 7.81
CA SER A 429 5.51 10.04 8.70
C SER A 429 6.83 10.05 9.47
N THR A 430 7.21 11.20 10.02
CA THR A 430 8.42 11.32 10.86
C THR A 430 8.41 10.33 12.02
N GLU A 431 7.25 10.08 12.63
CA GLU A 431 7.09 9.16 13.77
C GLU A 431 7.33 7.69 13.39
N SER A 432 6.89 7.28 12.19
CA SER A 432 6.97 5.90 11.71
C SER A 432 8.22 5.60 10.87
N ASN A 433 9.01 6.63 10.56
CA ASN A 433 10.25 6.53 9.80
C ASN A 433 11.40 6.02 10.67
N ASN A 434 12.23 5.13 10.11
CA ASN A 434 13.42 4.58 10.78
C ASN A 434 13.06 3.85 12.08
N ARG A 435 12.05 2.98 12.01
CA ARG A 435 11.51 2.25 13.15
C ARG A 435 11.40 0.76 12.83
N VAL A 436 11.47 -0.04 13.88
CA VAL A 436 11.03 -1.43 13.86
C VAL A 436 9.52 -1.44 14.05
N HIS A 437 8.82 -2.15 13.17
CA HIS A 437 7.38 -2.35 13.21
C HIS A 437 7.09 -3.80 13.61
N VAL A 438 6.09 -3.98 14.48
CA VAL A 438 5.59 -5.28 14.89
C VAL A 438 4.16 -5.42 14.37
N TYR A 439 3.92 -6.45 13.58
CA TYR A 439 2.64 -6.75 12.97
C TYR A 439 2.09 -8.06 13.55
N SER A 440 0.80 -8.08 13.84
CA SER A 440 0.06 -9.30 14.16
C SER A 440 -0.75 -9.76 12.95
N PHE A 441 -0.74 -11.05 12.66
CA PHE A 441 -1.46 -11.65 11.54
C PHE A 441 -2.27 -12.85 12.01
N GLN A 442 -3.58 -12.81 11.80
CA GLN A 442 -4.53 -13.87 12.18
C GLN A 442 -4.99 -14.72 10.98
N GLY A 443 -4.29 -14.64 9.85
CA GLY A 443 -4.59 -15.46 8.68
C GLY A 443 -3.78 -16.76 8.63
N THR A 444 -4.24 -17.71 7.82
CA THR A 444 -3.44 -18.86 7.39
C THR A 444 -2.87 -18.58 6.00
N GLN A 445 -1.63 -19.00 5.74
CA GLN A 445 -1.16 -19.22 4.37
C GLN A 445 -1.47 -20.68 4.06
N VAL A 446 -2.59 -20.93 3.38
CA VAL A 446 -2.86 -22.27 2.86
C VAL A 446 -1.87 -22.50 1.73
N SER A 447 -0.72 -23.09 2.04
CA SER A 447 0.18 -23.56 1.00
C SER A 447 -0.52 -24.77 0.38
N PHE A 448 -1.19 -24.60 -0.75
CA PHE A 448 -1.47 -25.75 -1.59
C PHE A 448 -0.11 -26.32 -1.97
N ARG A 449 0.33 -27.38 -1.29
CA ARG A 449 1.26 -28.32 -1.91
C ARG A 449 0.53 -28.72 -3.19
N HIS A 450 1.04 -28.34 -4.35
CA HIS A 450 0.73 -29.10 -5.55
C HIS A 450 1.15 -30.53 -5.23
N LEU A 451 0.18 -31.35 -4.83
CA LEU A 451 0.29 -32.78 -4.98
C LEU A 451 0.36 -32.95 -6.49
N VAL A 452 1.59 -32.97 -7.01
CA VAL A 452 1.86 -33.53 -8.33
C VAL A 452 1.24 -34.93 -8.25
N PRO A 453 0.27 -35.28 -9.09
CA PRO A 453 -0.15 -36.67 -9.20
C PRO A 453 1.12 -37.46 -9.47
N LEU A 454 1.48 -38.36 -8.56
CA LEU A 454 2.40 -39.42 -8.93
C LEU A 454 1.67 -40.14 -10.08
N ASN A 455 2.15 -39.93 -11.30
CA ASN A 455 1.84 -40.83 -12.40
C ASN A 455 2.39 -42.19 -11.98
N SER A 456 1.53 -43.04 -11.41
CA SER A 456 1.71 -44.47 -11.46
C SER A 456 1.41 -44.87 -12.91
N ASP A 457 2.41 -44.73 -13.77
CA ASP A 457 2.61 -45.45 -15.03
C ASP A 457 3.86 -44.88 -15.72
N LEU A 458 5.02 -45.41 -15.31
CA LEU A 458 6.19 -45.77 -16.13
C LEU A 458 7.26 -46.43 -15.26
#